data_AF-A0A969ZS58-F1
#
_entry.id   AF-A0A969ZS58-F1
#
_cell.length_a   1.000
_cell.length_b   1.000
_cell.length_c   1.000
_cell.angle_alpha   90.00
_cell.angle_beta   90.00
_cell.angle_gamma   90.00
#
_symmetry.space_group_name_H-M   'P 1'
#
loop_
_entity.id
_entity.type
_entity.pdbx_description
1 polymer ?
#
loop_
_entity_poly.entity_id
_entity_poly.type
_entity_poly.pdbx_seq_one_letter_code
_entity_poly.pdbx_strand_id
1 'polypeptide(L)'
;IAKNQVKSRIGEQGFEDVLNALSNEKLADILFYMDEIEKKFILGKLDREKAKEVQNILDTLKYEQDNLKEIANILNKKPINDAINYIETNQDLTSEQLAEIFDHMELTKAAKVAAGVKDKERLDDAMFQLTVLERLKDNDDGKAKDISELVDFISEYNEKILELVAFYRKVEPQKAAKVFEKMLDNNKDVSVLKLNDPTGLGEKLFKTTDRKIALDVLGGMRPKDVSNIITNMTDEYAQDFTTYFSQPERAIDADGEVVQTDNEGNIYGDNGKISLKVSFNDDNIDILGKEFRQRAGDLAQSFNTMDTEELVKIVDKMMKGDEFSKRTIVGILYEMEPAKRAALLDNMSTGTGATISSMMTTGNFEKSFTTSQYETLDKVSAELAKVYNEMDNLSLARMIKRTYDDAYDYEDTTTLNSLIRILEKVDPAVLSPALDLLNPDMSMEITDLIYKYKNTKEVNQ
;
A
#
# COMPACT_ATOMS: atom_id res chain seq x y z
N ILE A 1 -1.33 29.97 -10.75
CA ILE A 1 -1.16 31.43 -10.94
C ILE A 1 -0.68 32.12 -9.66
N ALA A 2 -1.41 32.01 -8.54
CA ALA A 2 -1.03 32.65 -7.28
C ALA A 2 0.37 32.25 -6.79
N LYS A 3 0.72 30.95 -6.82
CA LYS A 3 2.09 30.43 -6.56
C LYS A 3 3.17 31.25 -7.27
N ASN A 4 3.06 31.39 -8.59
CA ASN A 4 4.07 32.08 -9.40
C ASN A 4 4.14 33.58 -9.11
N GLN A 5 3.00 34.21 -8.81
CA GLN A 5 2.98 35.62 -8.40
C GLN A 5 3.69 35.82 -7.06
N VAL A 6 3.42 34.98 -6.06
CA VAL A 6 4.12 35.02 -4.76
C VAL A 6 5.61 34.79 -4.96
N LYS A 7 5.99 33.75 -5.71
CA LYS A 7 7.38 33.42 -6.03
C LYS A 7 8.13 34.58 -6.69
N SER A 8 7.51 35.26 -7.65
CA SER A 8 8.14 36.40 -8.36
C SER A 8 8.42 37.62 -7.50
N ARG A 9 7.73 37.75 -6.35
CA ARG A 9 7.85 38.90 -5.45
C ARG A 9 8.75 38.64 -4.24
N ILE A 10 9.34 37.45 -4.14
CA ILE A 10 10.28 37.11 -3.07
C ILE A 10 11.46 38.10 -3.14
N GLY A 11 11.65 38.88 -2.06
CA GLY A 11 12.70 39.89 -1.95
C GLY A 11 12.28 41.31 -2.33
N GLU A 12 11.05 41.52 -2.82
CA GLU A 12 10.51 42.87 -3.06
C GLU A 12 10.18 43.59 -1.75
N GLN A 13 10.36 44.91 -1.74
CA GLN A 13 9.95 45.75 -0.61
C GLN A 13 8.42 45.75 -0.47
N GLY A 14 7.91 45.47 0.73
CA GLY A 14 6.46 45.38 0.99
C GLY A 14 5.84 44.01 0.69
N PHE A 15 6.65 43.00 0.33
CA PHE A 15 6.16 41.63 0.14
C PHE A 15 5.48 41.06 1.40
N GLU A 16 5.99 41.40 2.58
CA GLU A 16 5.45 40.99 3.89
C GLU A 16 3.99 41.46 4.08
N ASP A 17 3.66 42.68 3.64
CA ASP A 17 2.30 43.22 3.73
C ASP A 17 1.31 42.43 2.85
N VAL A 18 1.76 41.98 1.68
CA VAL A 18 0.97 41.16 0.76
C VAL A 18 0.69 39.78 1.37
N LEU A 19 1.71 39.16 1.96
CA LEU A 19 1.57 37.87 2.63
C LEU A 19 0.60 37.96 3.84
N ASN A 20 0.72 39.03 4.62
CA ASN A 20 -0.14 39.25 5.78
C ASN A 20 -1.59 39.54 5.39
N ALA A 21 -1.85 40.08 4.21
CA ALA A 21 -3.20 40.30 3.69
C ALA A 21 -3.90 39.03 3.16
N LEU A 22 -3.17 37.94 2.87
CA LEU A 22 -3.76 36.65 2.49
C LEU A 22 -4.39 35.97 3.71
N SER A 23 -5.47 35.20 3.50
CA SER A 23 -5.96 34.30 4.55
C SER A 23 -4.95 33.18 4.78
N ASN A 24 -4.98 32.59 5.98
CA ASN A 24 -4.04 31.53 6.35
C ASN A 24 -4.17 30.31 5.43
N GLU A 25 -5.41 29.96 5.06
CA GLU A 25 -5.73 28.83 4.17
C GLU A 25 -5.13 29.07 2.79
N LYS A 26 -5.40 30.23 2.18
CA LYS A 26 -4.85 30.55 0.85
C LYS A 26 -3.34 30.60 0.85
N LEU A 27 -2.74 31.09 1.93
CA LEU A 27 -1.30 31.13 2.05
C LEU A 27 -0.73 29.71 2.20
N ALA A 28 -1.34 28.86 3.02
CA ALA A 28 -0.96 27.46 3.16
C ALA A 28 -1.08 26.71 1.81
N ASP A 29 -2.19 26.85 1.09
CA ASP A 29 -2.38 26.24 -0.24
C ASP A 29 -1.28 26.65 -1.22
N ILE A 30 -0.90 27.92 -1.22
CA ILE A 30 0.20 28.41 -2.06
C ILE A 30 1.52 27.79 -1.63
N LEU A 31 1.82 27.83 -0.33
CA LEU A 31 3.07 27.35 0.23
C LEU A 31 3.25 25.84 0.10
N PHE A 32 2.16 25.08 0.10
CA PHE A 32 2.16 23.62 0.00
C PHE A 32 2.92 23.13 -1.24
N TYR A 33 2.76 23.82 -2.37
CA TYR A 33 3.40 23.50 -3.64
C TYR A 33 4.71 24.27 -3.91
N MET A 34 5.28 24.94 -2.90
CA MET A 34 6.58 25.60 -3.01
C MET A 34 7.70 24.70 -2.46
N ASP A 35 8.93 24.91 -2.92
CA ASP A 35 10.07 24.20 -2.36
C ASP A 35 10.31 24.59 -0.89
N GLU A 36 10.95 23.69 -0.15
CA GLU A 36 11.16 23.85 1.29
C GLU A 36 11.96 25.10 1.67
N ILE A 37 12.82 25.60 0.78
CA ILE A 37 13.61 26.81 1.04
C ILE A 37 12.71 28.04 0.92
N GLU A 38 11.96 28.15 -0.17
CA GLU A 38 10.98 29.23 -0.40
C GLU A 38 9.90 29.25 0.70
N LYS A 39 9.37 28.08 1.06
CA LYS A 39 8.38 27.90 2.12
C LYS A 39 8.90 28.42 3.47
N LYS A 40 10.08 27.96 3.89
CA LYS A 40 10.70 28.40 5.17
C LYS A 40 11.03 29.88 5.16
N PHE A 41 11.48 30.41 4.03
CA PHE A 41 11.71 31.85 3.88
C PHE A 41 10.42 32.64 4.11
N ILE A 42 9.33 32.27 3.43
CA ILE A 42 8.04 32.97 3.56
C ILE A 42 7.50 32.85 5.00
N LEU A 43 7.53 31.66 5.61
CA LEU A 43 7.08 31.49 7.00
C LEU A 43 7.90 32.35 7.98
N GLY A 44 9.21 32.49 7.76
CA GLY A 44 10.07 33.36 8.57
C GLY A 44 9.81 34.86 8.40
N LYS A 45 8.97 35.25 7.43
CA LYS A 45 8.55 36.63 7.18
C LYS A 45 7.18 36.98 7.76
N LEU A 46 6.41 36.00 8.19
CA LEU A 46 5.12 36.20 8.83
C LEU A 46 5.32 36.54 10.31
N ASP A 47 4.33 37.16 10.94
CA ASP A 47 4.31 37.24 12.39
C ASP A 47 4.19 35.82 12.99
N ARG A 48 4.63 35.68 14.24
CA ARG A 48 4.76 34.36 14.89
C ARG A 48 3.44 33.60 14.98
N GLU A 49 2.33 34.30 15.19
CA GLU A 49 1.01 33.67 15.36
C GLU A 49 0.52 33.16 14.01
N LYS A 50 0.54 34.00 12.98
CA LYS A 50 0.18 33.63 11.61
C LYS A 50 1.07 32.52 11.05
N ALA A 51 2.38 32.59 11.27
CA ALA A 51 3.32 31.54 10.85
C ALA A 51 2.95 30.17 11.45
N LYS A 52 2.58 30.15 12.74
CA LYS A 52 2.15 28.93 13.43
C LYS A 52 0.85 28.38 12.86
N GLU A 53 -0.14 29.23 12.63
CA GLU A 53 -1.43 28.82 12.07
C GLU A 53 -1.28 28.26 10.64
N VAL A 54 -0.50 28.94 9.80
CA VAL A 54 -0.21 28.48 8.43
C VAL A 54 0.56 27.15 8.46
N GLN A 55 1.52 26.98 9.37
CA GLN A 55 2.25 25.72 9.53
C GLN A 55 1.33 24.56 9.91
N ASN A 56 0.39 24.78 10.84
CA ASN A 56 -0.57 23.74 11.22
C ASN A 56 -1.44 23.28 10.03
N ILE A 57 -1.86 24.22 9.17
CA ILE A 57 -2.62 23.90 7.95
C ILE A 57 -1.74 23.13 6.96
N LEU A 58 -0.48 23.54 6.77
CA LEU A 58 0.48 22.82 5.92
C LEU A 58 0.69 21.38 6.38
N ASP A 59 0.80 21.15 7.69
CA ASP A 59 0.97 19.81 8.26
C ASP A 59 -0.29 18.95 8.01
N THR A 60 -1.48 19.56 8.09
CA THR A 60 -2.76 18.91 7.75
C THR A 60 -2.82 18.51 6.28
N LEU A 61 -2.52 19.45 5.36
CA LEU A 61 -2.50 19.19 3.92
C LEU A 61 -1.50 18.08 3.56
N LYS A 62 -0.33 18.06 4.22
CA LYS A 62 0.68 17.03 4.03
C LYS A 62 0.17 15.66 4.48
N TYR A 63 -0.46 15.58 5.64
CA TYR A 63 -1.06 14.34 6.14
C TYR A 63 -2.14 13.81 5.17
N GLU A 64 -2.99 14.69 4.66
CA GLU A 64 -4.01 14.32 3.66
C GLU A 64 -3.38 13.80 2.36
N GLN A 65 -2.34 14.46 1.85
CA GLN A 65 -1.61 14.00 0.67
C GLN A 65 -0.96 12.63 0.89
N ASP A 66 -0.31 12.43 2.04
CA ASP A 66 0.32 11.15 2.39
C ASP A 66 -0.72 10.02 2.46
N ASN A 67 -1.92 10.29 2.97
CA ASN A 67 -3.03 9.33 2.96
C ASN A 67 -3.49 8.98 1.53
N LEU A 68 -3.65 9.97 0.65
CA LEU A 68 -4.04 9.75 -0.74
C LEU A 68 -2.99 8.94 -1.51
N LYS A 69 -1.71 9.20 -1.24
CA LYS A 69 -0.60 8.41 -1.78
C LYS A 69 -0.65 6.96 -1.31
N GLU A 70 -0.98 6.73 -0.05
CA GLU A 70 -1.12 5.37 0.46
C GLU A 70 -2.31 4.63 -0.16
N ILE A 71 -3.43 5.33 -0.37
CA ILE A 71 -4.56 4.80 -1.15
C ILE A 71 -4.09 4.40 -2.55
N ALA A 72 -3.37 5.27 -3.27
CA ALA A 72 -2.82 4.95 -4.59
C ALA A 72 -1.91 3.70 -4.57
N ASN A 73 -1.06 3.56 -3.56
CA ASN A 73 -0.21 2.38 -3.38
C ASN A 73 -1.02 1.09 -3.19
N ILE A 74 -2.12 1.16 -2.44
CA ILE A 74 -3.04 0.04 -2.24
C ILE A 74 -3.75 -0.29 -3.57
N LEU A 75 -4.25 0.71 -4.29
CA LEU A 75 -4.95 0.52 -5.57
C LEU A 75 -4.03 -0.05 -6.66
N ASN A 76 -2.74 0.30 -6.65
CA ASN A 76 -1.74 -0.29 -7.54
C ASN A 76 -1.63 -1.81 -7.35
N LYS A 77 -1.76 -2.29 -6.10
CA LYS A 77 -1.64 -3.71 -5.74
C LYS A 77 -2.95 -4.49 -5.89
N LYS A 78 -4.10 -3.83 -5.81
CA LYS A 78 -5.42 -4.48 -5.96
C LYS A 78 -5.70 -4.92 -7.41
N PRO A 79 -6.54 -5.94 -7.64
CA PRO A 79 -7.12 -6.22 -8.95
C PRO A 79 -7.75 -4.98 -9.60
N ILE A 80 -7.79 -4.92 -10.93
CA ILE A 80 -8.28 -3.73 -11.65
C ILE A 80 -9.75 -3.45 -11.29
N ASN A 81 -10.59 -4.48 -11.26
CA ASN A 81 -12.00 -4.35 -10.94
C ASN A 81 -12.23 -3.84 -9.51
N ASP A 82 -11.41 -4.27 -8.56
CA ASP A 82 -11.50 -3.81 -7.17
C ASP A 82 -11.09 -2.33 -7.05
N ALA A 83 -10.07 -1.92 -7.80
CA ALA A 83 -9.67 -0.52 -7.85
C ALA A 83 -10.74 0.36 -8.51
N ILE A 84 -11.37 -0.10 -9.60
CA ILE A 84 -12.52 0.58 -10.21
C ILE A 84 -13.66 0.72 -9.19
N ASN A 85 -14.04 -0.38 -8.53
CA ASN A 85 -15.12 -0.40 -7.55
C ASN A 85 -14.85 0.55 -6.38
N TYR A 86 -13.61 0.65 -5.92
CA TYR A 86 -13.22 1.61 -4.90
C TYR A 86 -13.50 3.05 -5.35
N ILE A 87 -13.06 3.44 -6.55
CA ILE A 87 -13.28 4.79 -7.08
C ILE A 87 -14.77 5.08 -7.29
N GLU A 88 -15.54 4.09 -7.78
CA GLU A 88 -16.99 4.24 -8.00
C GLU A 88 -17.79 4.35 -6.69
N THR A 89 -17.34 3.70 -5.61
CA THR A 89 -18.06 3.65 -4.32
C THR A 89 -17.73 4.85 -3.43
N ASN A 90 -16.49 5.36 -3.47
CA ASN A 90 -16.06 6.51 -2.69
C ASN A 90 -16.37 7.82 -3.44
N GLN A 91 -17.67 8.13 -3.58
CA GLN A 91 -18.17 9.31 -4.30
C GLN A 91 -17.87 10.64 -3.61
N ASP A 92 -17.47 10.59 -2.34
CA ASP A 92 -17.03 11.72 -1.53
C ASP A 92 -15.62 12.20 -1.86
N LEU A 93 -14.80 11.38 -2.54
CA LEU A 93 -13.51 11.83 -3.04
C LEU A 93 -13.70 12.94 -4.07
N THR A 94 -13.10 14.10 -3.80
CA THR A 94 -13.13 15.24 -4.73
C THR A 94 -12.28 14.95 -5.97
N SER A 95 -12.47 15.73 -7.04
CA SER A 95 -11.68 15.62 -8.26
C SER A 95 -10.19 15.87 -8.01
N GLU A 96 -9.84 16.75 -7.07
CA GLU A 96 -8.46 17.00 -6.63
C GLU A 96 -7.87 15.78 -5.90
N GLN A 97 -8.64 15.14 -5.02
CA GLN A 97 -8.20 13.93 -4.32
C GLN A 97 -8.01 12.77 -5.28
N LEU A 98 -8.91 12.60 -6.24
CA LEU A 98 -8.77 11.61 -7.32
C LEU A 98 -7.55 11.89 -8.20
N ALA A 99 -7.29 13.16 -8.52
CA ALA A 99 -6.09 13.55 -9.25
C ALA A 99 -4.82 13.14 -8.48
N GLU A 100 -4.74 13.41 -7.17
CA GLU A 100 -3.59 13.03 -6.36
C GLU A 100 -3.41 11.50 -6.28
N ILE A 101 -4.50 10.74 -6.24
CA ILE A 101 -4.46 9.27 -6.30
C ILE A 101 -3.88 8.83 -7.65
N PHE A 102 -4.41 9.32 -8.77
CA PHE A 102 -3.90 8.96 -10.10
C PHE A 102 -2.45 9.42 -10.32
N ASP A 103 -2.03 10.54 -9.73
CA ASP A 103 -0.65 11.03 -9.76
C ASP A 103 0.34 10.05 -9.08
N HIS A 104 -0.12 9.30 -8.09
CA HIS A 104 0.69 8.30 -7.39
C HIS A 104 0.49 6.86 -7.87
N MET A 105 -0.49 6.61 -8.73
CA MET A 105 -0.68 5.30 -9.37
C MET A 105 0.32 5.05 -10.50
N GLU A 106 0.61 3.79 -10.80
CA GLU A 106 1.36 3.45 -12.01
C GLU A 106 0.57 3.86 -13.25
N LEU A 107 1.22 4.46 -14.26
CA LEU A 107 0.57 5.01 -15.46
C LEU A 107 -0.40 4.02 -16.13
N THR A 108 0.06 2.79 -16.36
CA THR A 108 -0.73 1.72 -16.99
C THR A 108 -1.95 1.34 -16.15
N LYS A 109 -1.79 1.32 -14.83
CA LYS A 109 -2.84 0.96 -13.86
C LYS A 109 -3.87 2.07 -13.73
N ALA A 110 -3.41 3.31 -13.58
CA ALA A 110 -4.24 4.51 -13.54
C ALA A 110 -5.16 4.56 -14.76
N ALA A 111 -4.60 4.39 -15.97
CA ALA A 111 -5.39 4.40 -17.20
C ALA A 111 -6.40 3.25 -17.30
N LYS A 112 -6.02 2.02 -16.92
CA LYS A 112 -6.96 0.88 -16.89
C LYS A 112 -8.11 1.10 -15.91
N VAL A 113 -7.82 1.65 -14.73
CA VAL A 113 -8.85 1.99 -13.74
C VAL A 113 -9.75 3.10 -14.28
N ALA A 114 -9.18 4.19 -14.76
CA ALA A 114 -9.90 5.31 -15.35
C ALA A 114 -10.81 4.88 -16.52
N ALA A 115 -10.33 4.02 -17.42
CA ALA A 115 -11.12 3.50 -18.53
C ALA A 115 -12.36 2.72 -18.05
N GLY A 116 -12.25 2.01 -16.93
CA GLY A 116 -13.32 1.21 -16.34
C GLY A 116 -14.33 1.98 -15.48
N VAL A 117 -14.01 3.20 -15.03
CA VAL A 117 -14.94 4.04 -14.26
C VAL A 117 -16.09 4.53 -15.15
N LYS A 118 -17.33 4.36 -14.69
CA LYS A 118 -18.55 4.74 -15.44
C LYS A 118 -18.81 6.24 -15.45
N ASP A 119 -18.50 6.94 -14.36
CA ASP A 119 -18.72 8.38 -14.23
C ASP A 119 -17.62 9.15 -14.98
N LYS A 120 -17.87 9.44 -16.26
CA LYS A 120 -16.90 10.11 -17.14
C LYS A 120 -16.71 11.58 -16.81
N GLU A 121 -17.75 12.28 -16.35
CA GLU A 121 -17.65 13.70 -15.97
C GLU A 121 -16.69 13.87 -14.78
N ARG A 122 -16.86 13.02 -13.74
CA ARG A 122 -15.96 13.01 -12.59
C ARG A 122 -14.51 12.67 -12.97
N LEU A 123 -14.33 11.77 -13.93
CA LEU A 123 -13.01 11.42 -14.42
C LEU A 123 -12.35 12.55 -15.21
N ASP A 124 -13.11 13.24 -16.06
CA ASP A 124 -12.62 14.39 -16.83
C ASP A 124 -12.20 15.53 -15.89
N ASP A 125 -12.99 15.80 -14.85
CA ASP A 125 -12.63 16.75 -13.80
C ASP A 125 -11.35 16.34 -13.06
N ALA A 126 -11.19 15.05 -12.73
CA ALA A 126 -9.97 14.55 -12.09
C ALA A 126 -8.74 14.69 -13.01
N MET A 127 -8.86 14.42 -14.31
CA MET A 127 -7.75 14.61 -15.27
C MET A 127 -7.40 16.09 -15.46
N PHE A 128 -8.40 16.97 -15.43
CA PHE A 128 -8.17 18.42 -15.40
C PHE A 128 -7.40 18.83 -14.13
N GLN A 129 -7.83 18.35 -12.96
CA GLN A 129 -7.14 18.64 -11.71
C GLN A 129 -5.72 18.06 -11.67
N LEU A 130 -5.48 16.89 -12.27
CA LEU A 130 -4.15 16.32 -12.40
C LEU A 130 -3.24 17.21 -13.26
N THR A 131 -3.76 17.77 -14.36
CA THR A 131 -3.03 18.74 -15.17
C THR A 131 -2.68 20.01 -14.38
N VAL A 132 -3.59 20.45 -13.49
CA VAL A 132 -3.33 21.59 -12.60
C VAL A 132 -2.24 21.23 -11.57
N LEU A 133 -2.31 20.04 -10.99
CA LEU A 133 -1.37 19.51 -10.01
C LEU A 133 0.05 19.40 -10.58
N GLU A 134 0.20 18.85 -11.78
CA GLU A 134 1.48 18.77 -12.52
C GLU A 134 2.14 20.15 -12.63
N ARG A 135 1.37 21.16 -13.05
CA ARG A 135 1.84 22.55 -13.14
C ARG A 135 2.19 23.15 -11.78
N LEU A 136 1.50 22.75 -10.72
CA LEU A 136 1.79 23.20 -9.36
C LEU A 136 3.05 22.55 -8.79
N LYS A 137 3.35 21.30 -9.15
CA LYS A 137 4.58 20.60 -8.75
C LYS A 137 5.80 20.99 -9.59
N ASP A 138 5.65 21.93 -10.52
CA ASP A 138 6.64 22.26 -11.56
C ASP A 138 7.10 20.99 -12.31
N ASN A 139 6.21 20.00 -12.41
CA ASN A 139 6.44 18.69 -12.98
C ASN A 139 5.54 18.51 -14.21
N ASP A 140 6.00 18.98 -15.38
CA ASP A 140 5.26 18.88 -16.65
C ASP A 140 5.53 17.52 -17.33
N ASP A 141 5.42 16.45 -16.55
CA ASP A 141 5.62 15.07 -17.00
C ASP A 141 4.55 14.64 -18.01
N GLY A 142 3.42 15.37 -18.08
CA GLY A 142 2.32 15.09 -19.00
C GLY A 142 1.58 13.80 -18.65
N LYS A 143 1.65 13.33 -17.41
CA LYS A 143 1.01 12.10 -16.94
C LYS A 143 -0.51 12.16 -17.11
N ALA A 144 -1.16 13.31 -16.85
CA ALA A 144 -2.59 13.49 -17.10
C ALA A 144 -2.95 13.22 -18.57
N LYS A 145 -2.13 13.74 -19.48
CA LYS A 145 -2.29 13.55 -20.92
C LYS A 145 -2.05 12.09 -21.29
N ASP A 146 -0.98 11.47 -20.80
CA ASP A 146 -0.65 10.07 -21.10
C ASP A 146 -1.72 9.10 -20.57
N ILE A 147 -2.26 9.36 -19.37
CA ILE A 147 -3.41 8.61 -18.83
C ILE A 147 -4.60 8.76 -19.76
N SER A 148 -4.92 9.99 -20.20
CA SER A 148 -6.08 10.26 -21.06
C SER A 148 -5.95 9.55 -22.42
N GLU A 149 -4.78 9.64 -23.07
CA GLU A 149 -4.51 8.94 -24.34
C GLU A 149 -4.62 7.41 -24.18
N LEU A 150 -4.17 6.86 -23.05
CA LEU A 150 -4.34 5.45 -22.74
C LEU A 150 -5.79 5.07 -22.46
N VAL A 151 -6.55 5.92 -21.77
CA VAL A 151 -7.96 5.68 -21.50
C VAL A 151 -8.74 5.56 -22.81
N ASP A 152 -8.48 6.46 -23.76
CA ASP A 152 -9.08 6.41 -25.10
C ASP A 152 -8.70 5.11 -25.82
N PHE A 153 -7.41 4.78 -25.83
CA PHE A 153 -6.90 3.55 -26.47
C PHE A 153 -7.51 2.28 -25.86
N ILE A 154 -7.54 2.18 -24.53
CA ILE A 154 -8.11 1.03 -23.80
C ILE A 154 -9.61 0.93 -24.03
N SER A 155 -10.32 2.07 -24.04
CA SER A 155 -11.76 2.11 -24.26
C SER A 155 -12.11 1.64 -25.68
N GLU A 156 -11.41 2.14 -26.70
CA GLU A 156 -11.58 1.71 -28.09
C GLU A 156 -11.23 0.22 -28.26
N TYR A 157 -10.16 -0.24 -27.62
CA TYR A 157 -9.78 -1.65 -27.61
C TYR A 157 -10.90 -2.52 -27.02
N ASN A 158 -11.41 -2.17 -25.84
CA ASN A 158 -12.45 -2.93 -25.16
C ASN A 158 -13.75 -2.97 -25.99
N GLU A 159 -14.12 -1.87 -26.65
CA GLU A 159 -15.26 -1.83 -27.55
C GLU A 159 -15.08 -2.81 -28.72
N LYS A 160 -13.91 -2.80 -29.37
CA LYS A 160 -13.57 -3.75 -30.45
C LYS A 160 -13.57 -5.21 -29.97
N ILE A 161 -13.10 -5.48 -28.76
CA ILE A 161 -13.19 -6.83 -28.16
C ILE A 161 -14.65 -7.26 -28.02
N LEU A 162 -15.52 -6.38 -27.53
CA LEU A 162 -16.96 -6.69 -27.40
C LEU A 162 -17.62 -6.94 -28.76
N GLU A 163 -17.25 -6.20 -29.80
CA GLU A 163 -17.70 -6.44 -31.17
C GLU A 163 -17.26 -7.81 -31.70
N LEU A 164 -15.98 -8.16 -31.48
CA LEU A 164 -15.43 -9.46 -31.86
C LEU A 164 -16.09 -10.60 -31.10
N VAL A 165 -16.34 -10.44 -29.79
CA VAL A 165 -17.12 -11.38 -28.97
C VAL A 165 -18.50 -11.60 -29.61
N ALA A 166 -19.21 -10.52 -29.94
CA ALA A 166 -20.54 -10.60 -30.54
C ALA A 166 -20.53 -11.24 -31.93
N PHE A 167 -19.48 -11.01 -32.72
CA PHE A 167 -19.26 -11.62 -34.03
C PHE A 167 -19.00 -13.14 -33.90
N TYR A 168 -17.98 -13.54 -33.16
CA TYR A 168 -17.56 -14.94 -33.07
C TYR A 168 -18.59 -15.83 -32.37
N ARG A 169 -19.46 -15.28 -31.50
CA ARG A 169 -20.62 -16.01 -30.97
C ARG A 169 -21.63 -16.47 -32.03
N LYS A 170 -21.62 -15.84 -33.22
CA LYS A 170 -22.48 -16.20 -34.36
C LYS A 170 -21.76 -17.10 -35.37
N VAL A 171 -20.45 -17.27 -35.24
CA VAL A 171 -19.63 -18.11 -36.12
C VAL A 171 -19.74 -19.57 -35.68
N GLU A 172 -19.70 -20.49 -36.65
CA GLU A 172 -19.66 -21.94 -36.34
C GLU A 172 -18.41 -22.26 -35.49
N PRO A 173 -18.54 -23.01 -34.38
CA PRO A 173 -17.44 -23.24 -33.43
C PRO A 173 -16.16 -23.80 -34.06
N GLN A 174 -16.30 -24.71 -35.04
CA GLN A 174 -15.19 -25.30 -35.79
C GLN A 174 -14.39 -24.28 -36.61
N LYS A 175 -15.07 -23.26 -37.15
CA LYS A 175 -14.42 -22.18 -37.91
C LYS A 175 -13.75 -21.19 -36.96
N ALA A 176 -14.42 -20.83 -35.86
CA ALA A 176 -13.86 -19.96 -34.85
C ALA A 176 -12.59 -20.56 -34.22
N ALA A 177 -12.60 -21.87 -33.89
CA ALA A 177 -11.46 -22.58 -33.34
C ALA A 177 -10.19 -22.41 -34.20
N LYS A 178 -10.29 -22.71 -35.50
CA LYS A 178 -9.17 -22.56 -36.44
C LYS A 178 -8.64 -21.13 -36.58
N VAL A 179 -9.47 -20.12 -36.33
CA VAL A 179 -9.03 -18.72 -36.33
C VAL A 179 -8.29 -18.41 -35.05
N PHE A 180 -8.85 -18.78 -33.89
CA PHE A 180 -8.19 -18.57 -32.60
C PHE A 180 -6.86 -19.32 -32.49
N GLU A 181 -6.74 -20.56 -32.98
CA GLU A 181 -5.46 -21.28 -33.04
C GLU A 181 -4.38 -20.47 -33.78
N LYS A 182 -4.73 -19.93 -34.96
CA LYS A 182 -3.81 -19.09 -35.74
C LYS A 182 -3.44 -17.79 -35.03
N MET A 183 -4.38 -17.20 -34.28
CA MET A 183 -4.12 -15.98 -33.52
C MET A 183 -3.25 -16.28 -32.29
N LEU A 184 -3.48 -17.41 -31.62
CA LEU A 184 -2.69 -17.86 -30.48
C LEU A 184 -1.24 -18.20 -30.87
N ASP A 185 -1.03 -18.71 -32.09
CA ASP A 185 0.28 -18.92 -32.70
C ASP A 185 1.00 -17.62 -33.07
N ASN A 186 0.29 -16.50 -33.14
CA ASN A 186 0.82 -15.26 -33.67
C ASN A 186 1.04 -14.22 -32.57
N ASN A 187 2.30 -13.95 -32.24
CA ASN A 187 2.70 -12.86 -31.34
C ASN A 187 3.04 -11.57 -32.09
N LYS A 188 2.58 -11.39 -33.33
CA LYS A 188 2.79 -10.13 -34.05
C LYS A 188 1.97 -9.01 -33.43
N ASP A 189 2.62 -7.85 -33.31
CA ASP A 189 1.99 -6.60 -32.92
C ASP A 189 0.93 -6.21 -33.96
N VAL A 190 -0.30 -6.02 -33.49
CA VAL A 190 -1.46 -5.56 -34.27
C VAL A 190 -1.62 -4.04 -34.11
N SER A 191 -1.34 -3.54 -32.91
CA SER A 191 -1.38 -2.13 -32.58
C SER A 191 -0.27 -1.79 -31.60
N VAL A 192 0.32 -0.60 -31.75
CA VAL A 192 1.35 -0.06 -30.87
C VAL A 192 1.00 1.39 -30.58
N LEU A 193 0.65 1.69 -29.34
CA LEU A 193 0.56 3.07 -28.85
C LEU A 193 1.91 3.46 -28.26
N LYS A 194 2.45 4.59 -28.71
CA LYS A 194 3.69 5.17 -28.20
C LYS A 194 3.33 6.27 -27.22
N LEU A 195 3.81 6.15 -25.98
CA LEU A 195 3.70 7.20 -24.99
C LEU A 195 5.07 7.79 -24.71
N ASN A 196 5.06 9.07 -24.33
CA ASN A 196 6.25 9.68 -23.77
C ASN A 196 6.52 9.03 -22.42
N ASP A 197 7.77 8.60 -22.17
CA ASP A 197 8.16 8.22 -20.82
C ASP A 197 8.62 9.49 -20.08
N PRO A 198 7.90 9.93 -19.03
CA PRO A 198 8.30 11.09 -18.25
C PRO A 198 9.67 10.93 -17.57
N THR A 199 10.15 9.69 -17.40
CA THR A 199 11.48 9.43 -16.82
C THR A 199 12.64 9.68 -17.79
N GLY A 200 12.35 9.99 -19.07
CA GLY A 200 13.36 10.21 -20.10
C GLY A 200 14.10 8.94 -20.54
N LEU A 201 13.63 7.75 -20.12
CA LEU A 201 14.27 6.46 -20.39
C LEU A 201 13.86 5.80 -21.72
N GLY A 202 12.93 6.39 -22.48
CA GLY A 202 12.54 5.89 -23.81
C GLY A 202 11.08 6.17 -24.16
N GLU A 203 10.56 5.56 -25.22
CA GLU A 203 9.13 5.52 -25.50
C GLU A 203 8.54 4.29 -24.80
N LYS A 204 7.46 4.44 -24.01
CA LYS A 204 6.70 3.27 -23.54
C LYS A 204 5.78 2.82 -24.67
N LEU A 205 5.91 1.56 -25.06
CA LEU A 205 5.10 0.94 -26.11
C LEU A 205 3.99 0.11 -25.47
N PHE A 206 2.75 0.51 -25.68
CA PHE A 206 1.60 -0.33 -25.38
C PHE A 206 1.26 -1.15 -26.61
N LYS A 207 1.59 -2.44 -26.55
CA LYS A 207 1.41 -3.37 -27.66
C LYS A 207 0.18 -4.23 -27.46
N THR A 208 -0.47 -4.54 -28.57
CA THR A 208 -1.54 -5.53 -28.62
C THR A 208 -1.18 -6.56 -29.67
N THR A 209 -1.17 -7.83 -29.30
CA THR A 209 -0.86 -8.95 -30.19
C THR A 209 -2.13 -9.71 -30.59
N ASP A 210 -2.06 -10.47 -31.69
CA ASP A 210 -3.16 -11.37 -32.09
C ASP A 210 -3.49 -12.36 -30.97
N ARG A 211 -2.47 -12.91 -30.30
CA ARG A 211 -2.63 -13.80 -29.14
C ARG A 211 -3.44 -13.13 -28.02
N LYS A 212 -3.09 -11.89 -27.65
CA LYS A 212 -3.83 -11.14 -26.62
C LYS A 212 -5.29 -10.91 -27.02
N ILE A 213 -5.54 -10.51 -28.28
CA ILE A 213 -6.90 -10.31 -28.80
C ILE A 213 -7.70 -11.63 -28.72
N ALA A 214 -7.10 -12.76 -29.12
CA ALA A 214 -7.75 -14.05 -29.06
C ALA A 214 -8.18 -14.42 -27.63
N LEU A 215 -7.28 -14.22 -26.66
CA LEU A 215 -7.53 -14.50 -25.26
C LEU A 215 -8.62 -13.58 -24.69
N ASP A 216 -8.54 -12.27 -24.94
CA ASP A 216 -9.52 -11.31 -24.44
C ASP A 216 -10.92 -11.54 -25.05
N VAL A 217 -10.98 -11.86 -26.36
CA VAL A 217 -12.24 -12.21 -27.03
C VAL A 217 -12.84 -13.49 -26.45
N LEU A 218 -12.05 -14.53 -26.24
CA LEU A 218 -12.56 -15.76 -25.63
C LEU A 218 -12.96 -15.55 -24.16
N GLY A 219 -12.22 -14.72 -23.41
CA GLY A 219 -12.56 -14.34 -22.04
C GLY A 219 -13.85 -13.55 -21.92
N GLY A 220 -14.21 -12.76 -22.94
CA GLY A 220 -15.49 -12.05 -23.02
C GLY A 220 -16.69 -12.91 -23.43
N MET A 221 -16.48 -14.17 -23.85
CA MET A 221 -17.57 -15.07 -24.25
C MET A 221 -18.21 -15.80 -23.08
N ARG A 222 -19.44 -16.30 -23.27
CA ARG A 222 -20.09 -17.16 -22.28
C ARG A 222 -19.33 -18.50 -22.18
N PRO A 223 -19.24 -19.13 -21.01
CA PRO A 223 -18.51 -20.38 -20.82
C PRO A 223 -18.92 -21.51 -21.79
N LYS A 224 -20.21 -21.60 -22.13
CA LYS A 224 -20.73 -22.57 -23.11
C LYS A 224 -20.20 -22.32 -24.52
N ASP A 225 -20.11 -21.04 -24.94
CA ASP A 225 -19.63 -20.68 -26.27
C ASP A 225 -18.13 -20.98 -26.37
N VAL A 226 -17.37 -20.63 -25.33
CA VAL A 226 -15.93 -20.94 -25.19
C VAL A 226 -15.68 -22.44 -25.25
N SER A 227 -16.40 -23.23 -24.44
CA SER A 227 -16.26 -24.69 -24.40
C SER A 227 -16.50 -25.32 -25.77
N ASN A 228 -17.53 -24.87 -26.50
CA ASN A 228 -17.79 -25.37 -27.86
C ASN A 228 -16.64 -25.07 -28.82
N ILE A 229 -15.98 -23.92 -28.70
CA ILE A 229 -14.84 -23.56 -29.54
C ILE A 229 -13.63 -24.42 -29.15
N ILE A 230 -13.30 -24.50 -27.87
CA ILE A 230 -12.14 -25.27 -27.36
C ILE A 230 -12.22 -26.75 -27.73
N THR A 231 -13.39 -27.38 -27.67
CA THR A 231 -13.56 -28.79 -28.08
C THR A 231 -13.26 -29.02 -29.57
N ASN A 232 -13.20 -27.96 -30.39
CA ASN A 232 -12.82 -28.01 -31.80
C ASN A 232 -11.40 -27.50 -32.07
N MET A 233 -10.63 -27.17 -31.03
CA MET A 233 -9.20 -26.85 -31.12
C MET A 233 -8.34 -28.12 -30.95
N THR A 234 -7.05 -28.06 -31.28
CA THR A 234 -6.08 -29.09 -30.91
C THR A 234 -5.84 -29.10 -29.39
N ASP A 235 -5.41 -30.26 -28.88
CA ASP A 235 -5.15 -30.46 -27.44
C ASP A 235 -4.13 -29.45 -26.88
N GLU A 236 -3.15 -29.04 -27.71
CA GLU A 236 -2.12 -28.05 -27.35
C GLU A 236 -2.73 -26.67 -27.03
N TYR A 237 -3.54 -26.10 -27.93
CA TYR A 237 -4.16 -24.79 -27.69
C TYR A 237 -5.25 -24.85 -26.63
N ALA A 238 -5.98 -25.97 -26.53
CA ALA A 238 -6.97 -26.16 -25.48
C ALA A 238 -6.31 -26.16 -24.09
N GLN A 239 -5.12 -26.76 -23.97
CA GLN A 239 -4.34 -26.74 -22.74
C GLN A 239 -3.81 -25.35 -22.43
N ASP A 240 -3.19 -24.66 -23.40
CA ASP A 240 -2.70 -23.28 -23.24
C ASP A 240 -3.80 -22.32 -22.77
N PHE A 241 -4.99 -22.44 -23.35
CA PHE A 241 -6.16 -21.67 -22.95
C PHE A 241 -6.58 -21.97 -21.52
N THR A 242 -6.69 -23.26 -21.18
CA THR A 242 -7.08 -23.69 -19.82
C THR A 242 -6.07 -23.17 -18.79
N THR A 243 -4.78 -23.23 -19.10
CA THR A 243 -3.73 -22.68 -18.26
C THR A 243 -3.89 -21.17 -18.08
N TYR A 244 -4.10 -20.41 -19.17
CA TYR A 244 -4.29 -18.96 -19.09
C TYR A 244 -5.45 -18.56 -18.16
N PHE A 245 -6.61 -19.18 -18.30
CA PHE A 245 -7.80 -18.86 -17.50
C PHE A 245 -7.82 -19.48 -16.10
N SER A 246 -6.91 -20.41 -15.82
CA SER A 246 -6.75 -21.00 -14.48
C SER A 246 -5.85 -20.18 -13.56
N GLN A 247 -5.12 -19.20 -14.10
CA GLN A 247 -4.24 -18.34 -13.30
C GLN A 247 -5.05 -17.18 -12.70
N PRO A 248 -4.95 -16.90 -11.39
CA PRO A 248 -5.52 -15.68 -10.81
C PRO A 248 -4.90 -14.47 -11.51
N GLU A 249 -5.70 -13.44 -11.83
CA GLU A 249 -5.32 -12.24 -12.58
C GLU A 249 -3.88 -11.79 -12.27
N ARG A 250 -2.91 -12.16 -13.12
CA ARG A 250 -1.53 -11.72 -12.99
C ARG A 250 -1.30 -10.40 -13.68
N ALA A 251 -0.35 -9.65 -13.14
CA ALA A 251 0.21 -8.46 -13.74
C ALA A 251 0.73 -8.81 -15.14
N ILE A 252 0.01 -8.31 -16.15
CA ILE A 252 0.49 -8.20 -17.51
C ILE A 252 1.51 -7.07 -17.49
N ASP A 253 2.75 -7.35 -17.92
CA ASP A 253 3.76 -6.29 -18.02
C ASP A 253 3.38 -5.24 -19.09
N ALA A 254 4.21 -4.22 -19.25
CA ALA A 254 3.95 -3.15 -20.21
C ALA A 254 3.85 -3.63 -21.67
N ASP A 255 4.39 -4.82 -21.97
CA ASP A 255 4.45 -5.39 -23.31
C ASP A 255 3.34 -6.42 -23.59
N GLY A 256 2.48 -6.72 -22.61
CA GLY A 256 1.41 -7.69 -22.79
C GLY A 256 1.81 -9.14 -22.47
N GLU A 257 3.03 -9.35 -21.95
CA GLU A 257 3.56 -10.69 -21.69
C GLU A 257 3.12 -11.21 -20.31
N VAL A 258 2.91 -12.53 -20.25
CA VAL A 258 2.58 -13.23 -19.02
C VAL A 258 3.87 -13.45 -18.24
N VAL A 259 4.07 -12.66 -17.19
CA VAL A 259 5.18 -12.89 -16.26
C VAL A 259 4.79 -14.05 -15.34
N GLN A 260 5.35 -15.24 -15.55
CA GLN A 260 5.14 -16.35 -14.63
C GLN A 260 5.83 -16.04 -13.29
N THR A 261 5.04 -15.82 -12.25
CA THR A 261 5.47 -15.97 -10.87
C THR A 261 5.23 -17.40 -10.39
N ASP A 262 6.10 -17.98 -9.58
CA ASP A 262 5.70 -19.14 -8.79
C ASP A 262 4.90 -18.68 -7.56
N ASN A 263 4.53 -19.63 -6.68
CA ASN A 263 3.88 -19.31 -5.40
C ASN A 263 4.78 -18.50 -4.44
N GLU A 264 6.02 -18.22 -4.85
CA GLU A 264 7.05 -17.49 -4.09
C GLU A 264 7.38 -16.12 -4.73
N GLY A 265 6.75 -15.77 -5.85
CA GLY A 265 6.93 -14.48 -6.53
C GLY A 265 8.12 -14.42 -7.50
N ASN A 266 8.74 -15.56 -7.85
CA ASN A 266 9.91 -15.58 -8.74
C ASN A 266 9.50 -15.51 -10.22
N ILE A 267 10.13 -14.60 -10.98
CA ILE A 267 9.85 -14.37 -12.41
C ILE A 267 10.67 -15.33 -13.29
N TYR A 268 10.00 -16.05 -14.20
CA TYR A 268 10.64 -16.88 -15.22
C TYR A 268 10.31 -16.40 -16.64
N GLY A 269 11.32 -16.34 -17.52
CA GLY A 269 11.15 -16.11 -18.95
C GLY A 269 11.30 -17.40 -19.76
N ASP A 270 10.54 -17.52 -20.86
CA ASP A 270 10.61 -18.62 -21.82
C ASP A 270 11.92 -18.55 -22.60
N ASN A 271 12.97 -19.17 -22.05
CA ASN A 271 14.16 -19.73 -22.72
C ASN A 271 15.09 -20.29 -21.64
N GLY A 272 15.14 -21.61 -21.50
CA GLY A 272 15.77 -22.34 -20.40
C GLY A 272 17.06 -21.73 -19.81
N LYS A 273 17.05 -21.62 -18.47
CA LYS A 273 18.13 -21.17 -17.56
C LYS A 273 18.63 -19.74 -17.79
N ILE A 274 17.89 -18.80 -17.21
CA ILE A 274 18.52 -17.72 -16.45
C ILE A 274 18.18 -17.97 -14.97
N SER A 275 19.12 -18.54 -14.23
CA SER A 275 19.11 -18.39 -12.77
C SER A 275 19.52 -16.96 -12.47
N LEU A 276 18.55 -16.04 -12.48
CA LEU A 276 18.69 -14.81 -11.71
C LEU A 276 18.65 -15.26 -10.27
N LYS A 277 19.84 -15.34 -9.66
CA LYS A 277 19.94 -15.16 -8.23
C LYS A 277 19.31 -13.79 -8.01
N VAL A 278 18.05 -13.76 -7.55
CA VAL A 278 17.50 -12.55 -6.96
C VAL A 278 18.37 -12.31 -5.74
N SER A 279 19.50 -11.63 -5.92
CA SER A 279 19.97 -10.78 -4.86
C SER A 279 18.86 -9.76 -4.75
N PHE A 280 18.05 -9.88 -3.71
CA PHE A 280 17.56 -8.68 -3.10
C PHE A 280 18.81 -7.80 -2.96
N ASN A 281 18.84 -6.64 -3.63
CA ASN A 281 19.87 -5.66 -3.31
C ASN A 281 19.84 -5.53 -1.78
N ASP A 282 21.01 -5.48 -1.15
CA ASP A 282 21.13 -5.35 0.30
C ASP A 282 20.18 -4.27 0.84
N ASP A 283 19.89 -3.23 0.04
CA ASP A 283 18.94 -2.16 0.31
C ASP A 283 17.48 -2.60 0.58
N ASN A 284 16.93 -3.61 -0.11
CA ASN A 284 15.53 -4.06 0.11
C ASN A 284 15.40 -5.00 1.32
N ILE A 285 16.44 -5.81 1.58
CA ILE A 285 16.56 -6.55 2.85
C ILE A 285 16.74 -5.57 4.00
N ASP A 286 17.47 -4.46 3.76
CA ASP A 286 17.68 -3.42 4.74
C ASP A 286 16.40 -2.63 5.01
N ILE A 287 15.52 -2.37 4.03
CA ILE A 287 14.22 -1.72 4.27
C ILE A 287 13.29 -2.59 5.13
N LEU A 288 13.10 -3.87 4.78
CA LEU A 288 12.25 -4.78 5.57
C LEU A 288 12.85 -5.08 6.95
N GLY A 289 14.18 -5.20 7.01
CA GLY A 289 14.93 -5.31 8.26
C GLY A 289 14.83 -4.04 9.11
N LYS A 290 14.82 -2.86 8.51
CA LYS A 290 14.63 -1.56 9.19
C LYS A 290 13.21 -1.42 9.73
N GLU A 291 12.19 -1.80 8.97
CA GLU A 291 10.80 -1.75 9.43
C GLU A 291 10.53 -2.76 10.55
N PHE A 292 11.08 -3.99 10.44
CA PHE A 292 11.04 -4.96 11.54
C PHE A 292 11.81 -4.46 12.76
N ARG A 293 13.02 -3.91 12.60
CA ARG A 293 13.81 -3.35 13.71
C ARG A 293 13.12 -2.17 14.38
N GLN A 294 12.50 -1.28 13.60
CA GLN A 294 11.72 -0.17 14.12
C GLN A 294 10.57 -0.69 14.99
N ARG A 295 9.77 -1.64 14.48
CA ARG A 295 8.64 -2.21 15.22
C ARG A 295 9.06 -3.07 16.42
N ALA A 296 10.17 -3.81 16.28
CA ALA A 296 10.78 -4.53 17.39
C ALA A 296 11.27 -3.55 18.46
N GLY A 297 11.78 -2.39 18.05
CA GLY A 297 12.13 -1.26 18.92
C GLY A 297 10.92 -0.69 19.66
N ASP A 298 9.82 -0.44 18.97
CA ASP A 298 8.57 0.07 19.58
C ASP A 298 8.02 -0.91 20.64
N LEU A 299 8.01 -2.21 20.32
CA LEU A 299 7.64 -3.26 21.28
C LEU A 299 8.67 -3.42 22.40
N ALA A 300 9.96 -3.24 22.11
CA ALA A 300 11.02 -3.30 23.11
C ALA A 300 10.89 -2.16 24.12
N GLN A 301 10.46 -0.96 23.71
CA GLN A 301 10.16 0.13 24.63
C GLN A 301 9.03 -0.25 25.59
N SER A 302 7.94 -0.83 25.08
CA SER A 302 6.86 -1.36 25.92
C SER A 302 7.38 -2.40 26.91
N PHE A 303 8.26 -3.29 26.47
CA PHE A 303 8.85 -4.36 27.30
C PHE A 303 9.84 -3.82 28.33
N ASN A 304 10.55 -2.73 28.04
CA ASN A 304 11.48 -2.10 28.98
C ASN A 304 10.75 -1.60 30.24
N THR A 305 9.49 -1.22 30.10
CA THR A 305 8.69 -0.75 31.23
C THR A 305 8.03 -1.89 32.03
N MET A 306 7.84 -3.08 31.44
CA MET A 306 7.16 -4.20 32.09
C MET A 306 7.90 -4.73 33.33
N ASP A 307 7.15 -5.32 34.27
CA ASP A 307 7.75 -6.06 35.37
C ASP A 307 8.52 -7.29 34.84
N THR A 308 9.67 -7.58 35.44
CA THR A 308 10.55 -8.65 34.94
C THR A 308 9.88 -10.02 35.05
N GLU A 309 9.11 -10.31 36.09
CA GLU A 309 8.42 -11.60 36.25
C GLU A 309 7.31 -11.79 35.22
N GLU A 310 6.57 -10.71 34.91
CA GLU A 310 5.57 -10.72 33.84
C GLU A 310 6.23 -10.97 32.49
N LEU A 311 7.32 -10.27 32.22
CA LEU A 311 8.04 -10.39 30.97
C LEU A 311 8.63 -11.81 30.77
N VAL A 312 9.14 -12.45 31.83
CA VAL A 312 9.59 -13.85 31.79
C VAL A 312 8.47 -14.78 31.32
N LYS A 313 7.24 -14.61 31.82
CA LYS A 313 6.09 -15.43 31.43
C LYS A 313 5.74 -15.26 29.94
N ILE A 314 5.77 -14.03 29.45
CA ILE A 314 5.51 -13.70 28.04
C ILE A 314 6.56 -14.36 27.15
N VAL A 315 7.84 -14.18 27.47
CA VAL A 315 8.95 -14.70 26.68
C VAL A 315 8.95 -16.23 26.68
N ASP A 316 8.73 -16.87 27.83
CA ASP A 316 8.63 -18.34 27.92
C ASP A 316 7.47 -18.90 27.10
N LYS A 317 6.34 -18.17 27.02
CA LYS A 317 5.20 -18.57 26.20
C LYS A 317 5.51 -18.44 24.70
N MET A 318 6.05 -17.31 24.27
CA MET A 318 6.43 -17.09 22.87
C MET A 318 7.52 -18.07 22.41
N MET A 319 8.45 -18.43 23.31
CA MET A 319 9.50 -19.42 23.03
C MET A 319 8.97 -20.86 22.91
N LYS A 320 7.76 -21.14 23.40
CA LYS A 320 7.06 -22.42 23.17
C LYS A 320 6.19 -22.40 21.90
N GLY A 321 6.01 -21.23 21.29
CA GLY A 321 5.25 -21.05 20.05
C GLY A 321 5.97 -21.58 18.81
N ASP A 322 5.46 -21.18 17.65
CA ASP A 322 6.07 -21.49 16.36
C ASP A 322 7.41 -20.75 16.16
N GLU A 323 8.11 -21.09 15.08
CA GLU A 323 9.42 -20.50 14.76
C GLU A 323 9.34 -18.99 14.56
N PHE A 324 8.20 -18.49 14.09
CA PHE A 324 7.94 -17.07 13.93
C PHE A 324 7.86 -16.35 15.28
N SER A 325 7.10 -16.89 16.22
CA SER A 325 6.98 -16.37 17.59
C SER A 325 8.34 -16.30 18.28
N LYS A 326 9.16 -17.34 18.12
CA LYS A 326 10.55 -17.39 18.64
C LYS A 326 11.44 -16.30 18.04
N ARG A 327 11.39 -16.10 16.72
CA ARG A 327 12.20 -15.05 16.05
C ARG A 327 11.74 -13.65 16.41
N THR A 328 10.42 -13.45 16.52
CA THR A 328 9.82 -12.18 16.92
C THR A 328 10.26 -11.78 18.31
N ILE A 329 10.15 -12.69 19.28
CA ILE A 329 10.57 -12.38 20.66
C ILE A 329 12.07 -12.12 20.72
N VAL A 330 12.90 -12.89 20.01
CA VAL A 330 14.35 -12.64 19.94
C VAL A 330 14.67 -11.27 19.34
N GLY A 331 13.97 -10.84 18.30
CA GLY A 331 14.11 -9.51 17.71
C GLY A 331 13.76 -8.38 18.68
N ILE A 332 12.63 -8.51 19.40
CA ILE A 332 12.22 -7.54 20.43
C ILE A 332 13.26 -7.48 21.54
N LEU A 333 13.73 -8.63 22.04
CA LEU A 333 14.76 -8.68 23.08
C LEU A 333 16.07 -8.05 22.63
N TYR A 334 16.41 -8.16 21.34
CA TYR A 334 17.62 -7.54 20.78
C TYR A 334 17.57 -6.01 20.89
N GLU A 335 16.41 -5.40 20.66
CA GLU A 335 16.20 -3.94 20.74
C GLU A 335 15.94 -3.43 22.17
N MET A 336 15.77 -4.31 23.16
CA MET A 336 15.61 -3.92 24.57
C MET A 336 16.87 -3.30 25.19
N GLU A 337 16.67 -2.51 26.25
CA GLU A 337 17.77 -1.95 27.03
C GLU A 337 18.69 -3.08 27.54
N PRO A 338 20.01 -3.00 27.36
CA PRO A 338 20.92 -4.09 27.69
C PRO A 338 20.82 -4.59 29.13
N ALA A 339 20.61 -3.67 30.10
CA ALA A 339 20.47 -4.03 31.51
C ALA A 339 19.17 -4.79 31.79
N LYS A 340 18.06 -4.37 31.17
CA LYS A 340 16.76 -5.03 31.30
C LYS A 340 16.76 -6.39 30.62
N ARG A 341 17.33 -6.49 29.41
CA ARG A 341 17.54 -7.77 28.72
C ARG A 341 18.38 -8.74 29.56
N ALA A 342 19.49 -8.29 30.13
CA ALA A 342 20.34 -9.14 30.97
C ALA A 342 19.58 -9.66 32.19
N ALA A 343 18.89 -8.77 32.92
CA ALA A 343 18.06 -9.16 34.05
C ALA A 343 16.96 -10.14 33.65
N LEU A 344 16.32 -9.96 32.49
CA LEU A 344 15.33 -10.89 31.98
C LEU A 344 15.93 -12.29 31.76
N LEU A 345 17.04 -12.38 31.01
CA LEU A 345 17.68 -13.66 30.68
C LEU A 345 18.13 -14.43 31.93
N ASP A 346 18.61 -13.73 32.95
CA ASP A 346 19.02 -14.32 34.23
C ASP A 346 17.84 -14.90 35.02
N ASN A 347 16.62 -14.37 34.82
CA ASN A 347 15.40 -14.84 35.46
C ASN A 347 14.64 -15.92 34.65
N MET A 348 15.11 -16.27 33.45
CA MET A 348 14.51 -17.33 32.64
C MET A 348 14.99 -18.73 33.06
N SER A 349 14.20 -19.76 32.74
CA SER A 349 14.69 -21.14 32.87
C SER A 349 15.97 -21.33 32.05
N THR A 350 16.91 -22.13 32.55
CA THR A 350 18.22 -22.35 31.93
C THR A 350 18.15 -22.82 30.48
N GLY A 351 17.06 -23.48 30.08
CA GLY A 351 16.81 -23.88 28.69
C GLY A 351 16.36 -22.74 27.77
N THR A 352 15.41 -21.91 28.22
CA THR A 352 14.90 -20.79 27.41
C THR A 352 15.95 -19.70 27.25
N GLY A 353 16.61 -19.29 28.33
CA GLY A 353 17.64 -18.25 28.30
C GLY A 353 18.84 -18.62 27.43
N ALA A 354 19.28 -19.87 27.46
CA ALA A 354 20.35 -20.37 26.60
C ALA A 354 19.95 -20.39 25.11
N THR A 355 18.71 -20.76 24.80
CA THR A 355 18.19 -20.78 23.42
C THR A 355 18.15 -19.37 22.84
N ILE A 356 17.61 -18.41 23.58
CA ILE A 356 17.55 -17.00 23.16
C ILE A 356 18.96 -16.43 22.97
N SER A 357 19.86 -16.68 23.92
CA SER A 357 21.26 -16.24 23.82
C SER A 357 21.97 -16.80 22.59
N SER A 358 21.71 -18.07 22.26
CA SER A 358 22.22 -18.71 21.04
C SER A 358 21.63 -18.09 19.76
N MET A 359 20.33 -17.79 19.74
CA MET A 359 19.67 -17.15 18.58
C MET A 359 20.18 -15.71 18.35
N MET A 360 20.40 -14.94 19.42
CA MET A 360 20.98 -13.59 19.32
C MET A 360 22.44 -13.60 18.86
N THR A 361 23.26 -14.52 19.36
CA THR A 361 24.70 -14.58 19.01
C THR A 361 24.96 -15.11 17.61
N THR A 362 24.10 -15.98 17.09
CA THR A 362 24.27 -16.55 15.74
C THR A 362 23.77 -15.64 14.62
N GLY A 363 23.14 -14.50 14.93
CA GLY A 363 22.53 -13.61 13.94
C GLY A 363 21.42 -14.29 13.13
N ASN A 364 20.92 -15.45 13.57
CA ASN A 364 19.96 -16.26 12.83
C ASN A 364 18.54 -15.65 12.80
N PHE A 365 18.33 -14.49 13.43
CA PHE A 365 17.09 -13.73 13.32
C PHE A 365 17.07 -12.78 12.09
N GLU A 366 18.23 -12.41 11.53
CA GLU A 366 18.31 -11.54 10.34
C GLU A 366 18.11 -12.31 9.01
N LYS A 367 18.05 -13.65 9.04
CA LYS A 367 17.86 -14.46 7.82
C LYS A 367 16.40 -14.44 7.33
N SER A 368 16.20 -13.60 6.30
CA SER A 368 15.12 -13.51 5.31
C SER A 368 13.69 -13.53 5.84
N PHE A 369 13.16 -12.32 6.02
CA PHE A 369 11.73 -12.00 6.09
C PHE A 369 11.22 -11.79 4.64
N THR A 370 10.21 -12.55 4.15
CA THR A 370 9.68 -12.47 2.76
C THR A 370 8.32 -11.75 2.69
N THR A 371 7.93 -11.24 1.51
CA THR A 371 6.73 -10.42 1.25
C THR A 371 5.37 -11.04 1.67
N SER A 372 5.29 -12.34 1.99
CA SER A 372 4.12 -12.98 2.64
C SER A 372 3.80 -12.44 4.05
N GLN A 373 4.56 -11.45 4.50
CA GLN A 373 4.63 -10.97 5.87
C GLN A 373 3.87 -9.66 6.13
N TYR A 374 3.00 -9.19 5.23
CA TYR A 374 1.94 -8.24 5.66
C TYR A 374 0.90 -8.93 6.57
N GLU A 375 0.74 -10.26 6.47
CA GLU A 375 0.05 -11.08 7.49
C GLU A 375 0.75 -11.04 8.87
N THR A 376 1.98 -10.51 8.97
CA THR A 376 2.83 -10.56 10.16
C THR A 376 2.40 -9.61 11.24
N LEU A 377 1.97 -8.39 10.91
CA LEU A 377 1.45 -7.45 11.90
C LEU A 377 0.20 -8.02 12.56
N ASP A 378 -0.71 -8.56 11.75
CA ASP A 378 -1.94 -9.14 12.26
C ASP A 378 -1.69 -10.39 13.12
N LYS A 379 -0.72 -11.23 12.74
CA LYS A 379 -0.29 -12.38 13.54
C LYS A 379 0.42 -11.98 14.82
N VAL A 380 1.32 -10.99 14.80
CA VAL A 380 2.02 -10.47 15.99
C VAL A 380 1.02 -9.84 16.95
N SER A 381 0.12 -8.98 16.47
CA SER A 381 -0.95 -8.42 17.30
C SER A 381 -1.88 -9.49 17.86
N ALA A 382 -2.16 -10.56 17.11
CA ALA A 382 -2.95 -11.69 17.60
C ALA A 382 -2.24 -12.50 18.68
N GLU A 383 -0.92 -12.73 18.56
CA GLU A 383 -0.13 -13.40 19.60
C GLU A 383 0.02 -12.54 20.86
N LEU A 384 0.22 -11.22 20.71
CA LEU A 384 0.22 -10.29 21.83
C LEU A 384 -1.16 -10.21 22.51
N ALA A 385 -2.24 -10.24 21.73
CA ALA A 385 -3.58 -10.31 22.30
C ALA A 385 -3.82 -11.60 23.10
N LYS A 386 -3.28 -12.75 22.66
CA LYS A 386 -3.31 -13.99 23.47
C LYS A 386 -2.54 -13.87 24.78
N VAL A 387 -1.50 -13.03 24.83
CA VAL A 387 -0.79 -12.73 26.06
C VAL A 387 -1.65 -11.83 26.96
N TYR A 388 -2.26 -10.79 26.40
CA TYR A 388 -3.11 -9.86 27.15
C TYR A 388 -4.36 -10.56 27.70
N ASN A 389 -4.92 -11.52 26.97
CA ASN A 389 -6.05 -12.35 27.43
C ASN A 389 -5.74 -13.21 28.66
N GLU A 390 -4.46 -13.41 29.00
CA GLU A 390 -4.01 -14.17 30.17
C GLU A 390 -3.54 -13.28 31.32
N MET A 391 -3.45 -11.95 31.11
CA MET A 391 -3.12 -11.00 32.16
C MET A 391 -4.32 -10.82 33.08
N ASP A 392 -4.07 -10.60 34.37
CA ASP A 392 -5.13 -10.10 35.24
C ASP A 392 -5.47 -8.64 34.86
N ASN A 393 -6.72 -8.25 35.14
CA ASN A 393 -7.25 -6.96 34.74
C ASN A 393 -6.39 -5.78 35.21
N LEU A 394 -5.74 -5.88 36.38
CA LEU A 394 -4.94 -4.80 36.94
C LEU A 394 -3.62 -4.64 36.19
N SER A 395 -2.94 -5.74 35.86
CA SER A 395 -1.73 -5.70 35.04
C SER A 395 -2.01 -5.22 33.62
N LEU A 396 -3.10 -5.67 33.00
CA LEU A 396 -3.52 -5.19 31.68
C LEU A 396 -3.83 -3.68 31.71
N ALA A 397 -4.59 -3.22 32.70
CA ALA A 397 -4.91 -1.80 32.86
C ALA A 397 -3.68 -0.92 33.05
N ARG A 398 -2.71 -1.35 33.87
CA ARG A 398 -1.45 -0.62 34.08
C ARG A 398 -0.64 -0.50 32.81
N MET A 399 -0.56 -1.58 32.02
CA MET A 399 0.14 -1.58 30.75
C MET A 399 -0.55 -0.66 29.74
N ILE A 400 -1.88 -0.76 29.58
CA ILE A 400 -2.65 0.13 28.69
C ILE A 400 -2.42 1.59 29.07
N LYS A 401 -2.58 1.92 30.36
CA LYS A 401 -2.37 3.28 30.88
C LYS A 401 -0.98 3.81 30.55
N ARG A 402 0.05 3.01 30.80
CA ARG A 402 1.43 3.46 30.58
C ARG A 402 1.72 3.66 29.10
N THR A 403 1.37 2.70 28.24
CA THR A 403 1.57 2.84 26.79
C THR A 403 0.78 4.02 26.23
N TYR A 404 -0.41 4.29 26.78
CA TYR A 404 -1.21 5.46 26.43
C TYR A 404 -0.55 6.77 26.87
N ASP A 405 -0.15 6.88 28.15
CA ASP A 405 0.53 8.06 28.69
C ASP A 405 1.82 8.36 27.92
N ASP A 406 2.63 7.33 27.63
CA ASP A 406 3.86 7.47 26.85
C ASP A 406 3.57 7.95 25.42
N ALA A 407 2.56 7.37 24.74
CA ALA A 407 2.19 7.80 23.40
C ALA A 407 1.67 9.25 23.37
N TYR A 408 0.91 9.65 24.40
CA TYR A 408 0.32 10.98 24.50
C TYR A 408 1.36 12.06 24.82
N ASP A 409 2.26 11.80 25.78
CA ASP A 409 3.29 12.76 26.20
C ASP A 409 4.32 13.05 25.10
N TYR A 410 4.53 12.12 24.17
CA TYR A 410 5.46 12.26 23.05
C TYR A 410 4.79 12.52 21.68
N GLU A 411 3.47 12.70 21.63
CA GLU A 411 2.70 12.80 20.39
C GLU A 411 2.98 11.62 19.41
N ASP A 412 3.28 10.44 19.97
CA ASP A 412 3.68 9.25 19.21
C ASP A 412 2.46 8.45 18.74
N THR A 413 1.95 8.88 17.59
CA THR A 413 0.85 8.23 16.87
C THR A 413 1.15 6.76 16.49
N THR A 414 2.43 6.35 16.40
CA THR A 414 2.81 4.99 16.01
C THR A 414 2.60 4.03 17.17
N THR A 415 3.04 4.42 18.36
CA THR A 415 2.82 3.66 19.60
C THR A 415 1.34 3.53 19.91
N LEU A 416 0.58 4.62 19.76
CA LEU A 416 -0.87 4.60 19.97
C LEU A 416 -1.59 3.65 19.00
N ASN A 417 -1.29 3.73 17.69
CA ASN A 417 -1.89 2.83 16.70
C ASN A 417 -1.56 1.35 16.94
N SER A 418 -0.34 1.07 17.41
CA SER A 418 0.09 -0.28 17.75
C SER A 418 -0.67 -0.83 18.95
N LEU A 419 -0.89 -0.01 19.99
CA LEU A 419 -1.72 -0.36 21.14
C LEU A 419 -3.15 -0.70 20.69
N ILE A 420 -3.78 0.16 19.89
CA ILE A 420 -5.16 -0.03 19.42
C ILE A 420 -5.32 -1.32 18.60
N ARG A 421 -4.35 -1.65 17.74
CA ARG A 421 -4.34 -2.90 16.96
C ARG A 421 -4.30 -4.15 17.83
N ILE A 422 -3.58 -4.11 18.94
CA ILE A 422 -3.51 -5.25 19.86
C ILE A 422 -4.81 -5.34 20.65
N LEU A 423 -5.29 -4.20 21.19
CA LEU A 423 -6.53 -4.15 21.98
C LEU A 423 -7.77 -4.57 21.18
N GLU A 424 -7.82 -4.30 19.87
CA GLU A 424 -8.89 -4.79 18.98
C GLU A 424 -9.06 -6.32 19.01
N LYS A 425 -7.99 -7.05 19.31
CA LYS A 425 -7.92 -8.51 19.29
C LYS A 425 -7.99 -9.15 20.68
N VAL A 426 -7.97 -8.34 21.74
CA VAL A 426 -8.17 -8.82 23.12
C VAL A 426 -9.63 -9.22 23.31
N ASP A 427 -9.88 -10.32 24.02
CA ASP A 427 -11.22 -10.78 24.35
C ASP A 427 -11.96 -9.66 25.10
N PRO A 428 -13.15 -9.22 24.62
CA PRO A 428 -13.94 -8.20 25.29
C PRO A 428 -14.21 -8.47 26.77
N ALA A 429 -14.31 -9.75 27.17
CA ALA A 429 -14.50 -10.16 28.56
C ALA A 429 -13.28 -9.89 29.45
N VAL A 430 -12.09 -9.75 28.86
CA VAL A 430 -10.84 -9.37 29.55
C VAL A 430 -10.58 -7.88 29.42
N LEU A 431 -10.82 -7.32 28.24
CA LEU A 431 -10.55 -5.91 27.96
C LEU A 431 -11.46 -4.97 28.74
N SER A 432 -12.77 -5.24 28.78
CA SER A 432 -13.73 -4.34 29.43
C SER A 432 -13.44 -4.13 30.92
N PRO A 433 -13.21 -5.19 31.73
CA PRO A 433 -12.83 -4.99 33.13
C PRO A 433 -11.49 -4.27 33.35
N ALA A 434 -10.54 -4.38 32.40
CA ALA A 434 -9.28 -3.65 32.48
C ALA A 434 -9.45 -2.16 32.16
N LEU A 435 -10.28 -1.82 31.17
CA LEU A 435 -10.63 -0.44 30.83
C LEU A 435 -11.41 0.25 31.97
N ASP A 436 -12.22 -0.49 32.75
CA ASP A 436 -12.93 0.03 33.92
C ASP A 436 -11.98 0.45 35.08
N LEU A 437 -10.73 -0.04 35.07
CA LEU A 437 -9.70 0.32 36.04
C LEU A 437 -8.90 1.56 35.63
N LEU A 438 -9.11 2.07 34.41
CA LEU A 438 -8.54 3.33 33.93
C LEU A 438 -9.36 4.53 34.42
N ASN A 439 -8.85 5.75 34.22
CA ASN A 439 -9.72 6.92 34.42
C ASN A 439 -10.82 6.93 33.31
N PRO A 440 -12.01 7.50 33.59
CA PRO A 440 -13.13 7.43 32.64
C PRO A 440 -12.83 8.06 31.27
N ASP A 441 -12.04 9.14 31.24
CA ASP A 441 -11.72 9.88 30.02
C ASP A 441 -10.84 9.03 29.07
N MET A 442 -9.77 8.43 29.61
CA MET A 442 -8.87 7.52 28.88
C MET A 442 -9.59 6.26 28.41
N SER A 443 -10.45 5.68 29.26
CA SER A 443 -11.25 4.51 28.90
C SER A 443 -12.16 4.81 27.69
N MET A 444 -12.81 5.97 27.69
CA MET A 444 -13.66 6.43 26.61
C MET A 444 -12.87 6.69 25.31
N GLU A 445 -11.73 7.35 25.41
CA GLU A 445 -10.87 7.67 24.27
C GLU A 445 -10.28 6.42 23.61
N ILE A 446 -9.78 5.47 24.40
CA ILE A 446 -9.29 4.18 23.89
C ILE A 446 -10.41 3.39 23.22
N THR A 447 -11.61 3.39 23.80
CA THR A 447 -12.78 2.72 23.21
C THR A 447 -13.16 3.33 21.86
N ASP A 448 -13.17 4.66 21.76
CA ASP A 448 -13.45 5.38 20.51
C ASP A 448 -12.38 5.10 19.43
N LEU A 449 -11.10 5.06 19.81
CA LEU A 449 -10.01 4.71 18.90
C LEU A 449 -10.11 3.27 18.38
N ILE A 450 -10.45 2.30 19.24
CA ILE A 450 -10.72 0.91 18.83
C ILE A 450 -11.90 0.86 17.85
N TYR A 451 -12.97 1.60 18.12
CA TYR A 451 -14.15 1.65 17.27
C TYR A 451 -13.85 2.24 15.89
N LYS A 452 -13.15 3.39 15.84
CA LYS A 452 -12.68 4.02 14.60
C LYS A 452 -11.80 3.07 13.80
N TYR A 453 -10.87 2.38 14.46
CA TYR A 453 -10.00 1.42 13.80
C TYR A 453 -10.78 0.26 13.15
N LYS A 454 -11.79 -0.28 13.83
CA LYS A 454 -12.66 -1.34 13.28
C LYS A 454 -13.44 -0.87 12.06
N ASN A 455 -14.05 0.31 12.13
CA ASN A 455 -14.80 0.87 11.01
C ASN A 455 -13.91 1.10 9.78
N THR A 456 -12.70 1.63 9.98
CA THR A 456 -11.73 1.81 8.90
C THR A 456 -11.30 0.47 8.29
N LYS A 457 -11.17 -0.58 9.11
CA LYS A 457 -10.83 -1.93 8.63
C LYS A 457 -11.98 -2.58 7.83
N GLU A 458 -13.22 -2.44 8.28
CA GLU A 458 -14.41 -2.95 7.56
C GLU A 458 -14.65 -2.24 6.22
N VAL A 459 -14.29 -0.96 6.11
CA VAL A 459 -14.32 -0.22 4.83
C VAL A 459 -13.20 -0.67 3.87
N ASN A 460 -12.10 -1.20 4.40
CA ASN A 460 -10.92 -1.62 3.63
C ASN A 460 -10.94 -3.10 3.19
N GLN A 461 -11.81 -3.92 3.78
CA GLN A 461 -12.03 -5.34 3.45
C GLN A 461 -13.20 -5.49 2.47
#